data_AF-A0A497IDB0-F1
#
_entry.id   AF-A0A497IDB0-F1
#
_cell.length_a   1.000
_cell.length_b   1.000
_cell.length_c   1.000
_cell.angle_alpha   90.00
_cell.angle_beta   90.00
_cell.angle_gamma   90.00
#
_symmetry.space_group_name_H-M   'P 1'
#
loop_
_entity.id
_entity.type
_entity.pdbx_description
1 polymer ?
#
loop_
_entity_poly.entity_id
_entity_poly.type
_entity_poly.pdbx_seq_one_letter_code
_entity_poly.pdbx_strand_id
1 'polypeptide(L)'
;MEEIQETVSALRQLSNELNRIISIEILETDQMLRNLMEDLVGVEESELSECETRLHSLEQEVLNMEKKEFSLMKVFDIEYNEKAHSSFLAWLLDPQADHDLSDRFVKKFIFQAASKVKELNLSNIDFRSLRIDREIPGDESRLDIRIRDPSDSFLCVIENKIFSGEGVDQTNRLYRDFHNRAVNELFVFLSLNENVKPKNSNFIHMTYREILSIVKSLLKETMNLDAKYLISHYANTLERIIMPQRFECFSERTRLYYKYQKHIEEVRKAFDQDRKLLFSTLEEEVKRRPWWNDKTWKMERTGDSITIWKDSWYPTEHQGVYIKLYLNTSQPAFSLFIYGEPSEFSMKLGPILQKLLDRELPKKLTEAYTITFQKGVSRFIRREIPLSLAERDHVQRILESLDKMVETFGKTIDRSIEEFRRSSLV
;
A
#
# COMPACT_ATOMS: atom_id res chain seq x y z
N MET A 1 -61.70 -69.16 7.78
CA MET A 1 -60.69 -69.00 6.71
C MET A 1 -61.02 -67.80 5.84
N GLU A 2 -62.26 -67.67 5.36
CA GLU A 2 -62.76 -66.50 4.62
C GLU A 2 -62.60 -65.18 5.40
N GLU A 3 -63.06 -65.10 6.66
CA GLU A 3 -62.90 -63.89 7.51
C GLU A 3 -61.42 -63.50 7.73
N ILE A 4 -60.51 -64.48 7.78
CA ILE A 4 -59.07 -64.23 7.90
C ILE A 4 -58.52 -63.67 6.58
N GLN A 5 -58.97 -64.19 5.44
CA GLN A 5 -58.60 -63.67 4.12
C GLN A 5 -59.13 -62.24 3.90
N GLU A 6 -60.35 -61.94 4.32
CA GLU A 6 -60.90 -60.58 4.27
C GLU A 6 -60.11 -59.62 5.16
N THR A 7 -59.79 -60.02 6.39
CA THR A 7 -59.00 -59.21 7.32
C THR A 7 -57.59 -58.95 6.78
N VAL A 8 -56.93 -59.95 6.20
CA VAL A 8 -55.60 -59.80 5.56
C VAL A 8 -55.68 -58.90 4.32
N SER A 9 -56.76 -58.98 3.54
CA SER A 9 -57.00 -58.11 2.39
C SER A 9 -57.18 -56.65 2.83
N ALA A 10 -57.98 -56.40 3.88
CA ALA A 10 -58.19 -55.08 4.45
C ALA A 10 -56.90 -54.48 5.01
N LEU A 11 -56.08 -55.27 5.71
CA LEU A 11 -54.77 -54.83 6.22
C LEU A 11 -53.78 -54.48 5.11
N ARG A 12 -53.77 -55.23 4.00
CA ARG A 12 -52.96 -54.89 2.81
C ARG A 12 -53.42 -53.59 2.16
N GLN A 13 -54.73 -53.37 2.09
CA GLN A 13 -55.29 -52.13 1.55
C GLN A 13 -54.91 -50.92 2.41
N LEU A 14 -55.06 -51.03 3.73
CA LEU A 14 -54.60 -50.01 4.70
C LEU A 14 -53.09 -49.75 4.63
N SER A 15 -52.27 -50.79 4.49
CA SER A 15 -50.81 -50.62 4.34
C SER A 15 -50.45 -49.90 3.05
N ASN A 16 -51.12 -50.21 1.93
CA ASN A 16 -50.91 -49.51 0.66
C ASN A 16 -51.35 -48.05 0.74
N GLU A 17 -52.45 -47.77 1.43
CA GLU A 17 -52.96 -46.41 1.63
C GLU A 17 -52.04 -45.59 2.54
N LEU A 18 -51.53 -46.20 3.62
CA LEU A 18 -50.52 -45.59 4.50
C LEU A 18 -49.21 -45.29 3.74
N ASN A 19 -48.71 -46.23 2.94
CA ASN A 19 -47.50 -46.02 2.12
C ASN A 19 -47.71 -44.91 1.08
N ARG A 20 -48.92 -44.78 0.53
CA ARG A 20 -49.28 -43.69 -0.39
C ARG A 20 -49.27 -42.34 0.32
N ILE A 21 -49.84 -42.25 1.53
CA ILE A 21 -49.85 -41.02 2.34
C ILE A 21 -48.42 -40.61 2.71
N ILE A 22 -47.61 -41.55 3.22
CA ILE A 22 -46.20 -41.29 3.55
C ILE A 22 -45.41 -40.80 2.32
N SER A 23 -45.65 -41.41 1.15
CA SER A 23 -44.98 -40.99 -0.09
C SER A 23 -45.36 -39.56 -0.49
N ILE A 24 -46.64 -39.17 -0.32
CA ILE A 24 -47.13 -37.82 -0.59
C ILE A 24 -46.51 -36.81 0.38
N GLU A 25 -46.50 -37.11 1.69
CA GLU A 25 -45.88 -36.23 2.70
C GLU A 25 -44.38 -36.05 2.46
N ILE A 26 -43.66 -37.10 2.07
CA ILE A 26 -42.23 -37.02 1.70
C ILE A 26 -42.04 -36.11 0.48
N LEU A 27 -42.88 -36.26 -0.56
CA LEU A 27 -42.84 -35.43 -1.77
C LEU A 27 -43.15 -33.96 -1.48
N GLU A 28 -44.15 -33.68 -0.65
CA GLU A 28 -44.51 -32.32 -0.23
C GLU A 28 -43.38 -31.70 0.60
N THR A 29 -42.76 -32.47 1.50
CA THR A 29 -41.62 -32.01 2.29
C THR A 29 -40.41 -31.71 1.41
N ASP A 30 -40.08 -32.57 0.45
CA ASP A 30 -38.96 -32.35 -0.49
C ASP A 30 -39.21 -31.11 -1.37
N GLN A 31 -40.45 -30.89 -1.82
CA GLN A 31 -40.82 -29.69 -2.57
C GLN A 31 -40.71 -28.42 -1.71
N MET A 32 -41.16 -28.45 -0.46
CA MET A 32 -41.00 -27.32 0.47
C MET A 32 -39.53 -27.01 0.72
N LEU A 33 -38.69 -28.04 0.86
CA LEU A 33 -37.25 -27.88 1.08
C LEU A 33 -36.57 -27.28 -0.16
N ARG A 34 -36.95 -27.71 -1.37
CA ARG A 34 -36.49 -27.12 -2.64
C ARG A 34 -36.88 -25.65 -2.77
N ASN A 35 -38.13 -25.31 -2.49
CA ASN A 35 -38.60 -23.92 -2.54
C ASN A 35 -37.84 -23.05 -1.52
N LEU A 36 -37.64 -23.55 -0.30
CA LEU A 36 -36.89 -22.83 0.73
C LEU A 36 -35.42 -22.63 0.33
N MET A 37 -34.81 -23.63 -0.33
CA MET A 37 -33.46 -23.51 -0.88
C MET A 37 -33.39 -22.49 -2.04
N GLU A 38 -34.39 -22.46 -2.93
CA GLU A 38 -34.49 -21.46 -4.00
C GLU A 38 -34.65 -20.05 -3.44
N ASP A 39 -35.50 -19.88 -2.40
CA ASP A 39 -35.67 -18.60 -1.71
C ASP A 39 -34.37 -18.15 -1.02
N LEU A 40 -33.66 -19.06 -0.35
CA LEU A 40 -32.37 -18.77 0.29
C LEU A 40 -31.30 -18.34 -0.73
N VAL A 41 -31.19 -19.06 -1.85
CA VAL A 41 -30.26 -18.71 -2.94
C VAL A 41 -30.64 -17.36 -3.55
N GLY A 42 -31.93 -17.09 -3.77
CA GLY A 42 -32.41 -15.82 -4.29
C GLY A 42 -32.12 -14.64 -3.37
N VAL A 43 -32.20 -14.83 -2.05
CA VAL A 43 -31.82 -13.81 -1.06
C VAL A 43 -30.31 -13.55 -1.11
N GLU A 44 -29.48 -14.60 -1.10
CA GLU A 44 -28.02 -14.49 -1.19
C GLU A 44 -27.57 -13.77 -2.48
N GLU A 45 -28.15 -14.11 -3.64
CA GLU A 45 -27.85 -13.45 -4.91
C GLU A 45 -28.25 -11.96 -4.92
N SER A 46 -29.38 -11.61 -4.29
CA SER A 46 -29.82 -10.21 -4.20
C SER A 46 -28.92 -9.38 -3.29
N GLU A 47 -28.50 -9.94 -2.15
CA GLU A 47 -27.57 -9.28 -1.22
C GLU A 47 -26.18 -9.13 -1.85
N LEU A 48 -25.73 -10.13 -2.61
CA LEU A 48 -24.48 -10.09 -3.36
C LEU A 48 -24.51 -8.99 -4.44
N SER A 49 -25.60 -8.92 -5.22
CA SER A 49 -25.79 -7.92 -6.27
C SER A 49 -25.83 -6.48 -5.72
N GLU A 50 -26.46 -6.28 -4.56
CA GLU A 50 -26.44 -4.98 -3.88
C GLU A 50 -25.02 -4.63 -3.38
N CYS A 51 -24.28 -5.62 -2.87
CA CYS A 51 -22.89 -5.45 -2.46
C CYS A 51 -21.99 -5.12 -3.66
N GLU A 52 -22.13 -5.79 -4.80
CA GLU A 52 -21.39 -5.51 -6.03
C GLU A 52 -21.63 -4.09 -6.54
N THR A 53 -22.90 -3.65 -6.53
CA THR A 53 -23.26 -2.28 -6.94
C THR A 53 -22.61 -1.23 -6.03
N ARG A 54 -22.63 -1.47 -4.71
CA ARG A 54 -21.97 -0.59 -3.72
C ARG A 54 -20.46 -0.62 -3.85
N LEU A 55 -19.87 -1.80 -4.10
CA LEU A 55 -18.44 -1.97 -4.33
C LEU A 55 -18.01 -1.21 -5.59
N HIS A 56 -18.78 -1.30 -6.66
CA HIS A 56 -18.51 -0.57 -7.89
C HIS A 56 -18.57 0.96 -7.68
N SER A 57 -19.55 1.46 -6.91
CA SER A 57 -19.61 2.88 -6.53
C SER A 57 -18.38 3.30 -5.71
N LEU A 58 -17.96 2.46 -4.76
CA LEU A 58 -16.75 2.67 -3.95
C LEU A 58 -15.48 2.66 -4.81
N GLU A 59 -15.36 1.71 -5.74
CA GLU A 59 -14.25 1.62 -6.69
C GLU A 59 -14.18 2.89 -7.56
N GLN A 60 -15.32 3.38 -8.07
CA GLN A 60 -15.36 4.65 -8.82
C GLN A 60 -14.96 5.85 -7.95
N GLU A 61 -15.41 5.92 -6.70
CA GLU A 61 -14.99 6.96 -5.76
C GLU A 61 -13.47 6.89 -5.48
N VAL A 62 -12.92 5.70 -5.25
CA VAL A 62 -11.47 5.48 -5.03
C VAL A 62 -10.66 5.80 -6.29
N LEU A 63 -11.10 5.34 -7.47
CA LEU A 63 -10.44 5.59 -8.74
C LEU A 63 -10.44 7.09 -9.08
N ASN A 64 -11.51 7.81 -8.75
CA ASN A 64 -11.57 9.27 -8.87
C ASN A 64 -10.63 9.98 -7.88
N MET A 65 -10.37 9.39 -6.71
CA MET A 65 -9.33 9.86 -5.79
C MET A 65 -7.92 9.53 -6.29
N GLU A 66 -7.69 8.39 -6.95
CA GLU A 66 -6.39 8.03 -7.54
C GLU A 66 -6.03 8.87 -8.78
N LYS A 67 -7.04 9.28 -9.57
CA LYS A 67 -6.87 10.22 -10.69
C LYS A 67 -6.47 11.65 -10.28
N LYS A 68 -6.41 11.94 -8.97
CA LYS A 68 -5.85 13.18 -8.42
C LYS A 68 -4.67 12.78 -7.53
N GLU A 69 -3.44 12.83 -8.03
CA GLU A 69 -2.54 13.99 -7.81
C GLU A 69 -1.34 13.89 -8.77
N PHE A 70 -1.55 14.20 -10.05
CA PHE A 70 -0.41 14.49 -10.93
C PHE A 70 0.29 15.75 -10.40
N SER A 71 1.58 15.65 -10.07
CA SER A 71 2.45 16.77 -9.72
C SER A 71 3.75 16.63 -10.49
N LEU A 72 4.09 17.66 -11.26
CA LEU A 72 5.35 17.69 -12.01
C LEU A 72 6.56 17.55 -11.07
N MET A 73 6.51 18.16 -9.89
CA MET A 73 7.60 18.06 -8.91
C MET A 73 7.80 16.64 -8.39
N LYS A 74 6.72 15.85 -8.28
CA LYS A 74 6.79 14.42 -7.93
C LYS A 74 7.39 13.59 -9.05
N VAL A 75 7.00 13.86 -10.29
CA VAL A 75 7.54 13.17 -11.47
C VAL A 75 9.05 13.39 -11.60
N PHE A 76 9.53 14.58 -11.27
CA PHE A 76 10.96 14.91 -11.31
C PHE A 76 11.72 14.65 -10.01
N ASP A 77 11.08 14.09 -8.97
CA ASP A 77 11.68 13.84 -7.65
C ASP A 77 12.33 15.10 -7.02
N ILE A 78 11.67 16.25 -7.17
CA ILE A 78 12.13 17.56 -6.67
C ILE A 78 11.21 18.17 -5.62
N GLU A 79 10.23 17.41 -5.12
CA GLU A 79 9.24 17.87 -4.13
C GLU A 79 9.84 18.42 -2.83
N TYR A 80 11.05 17.98 -2.50
CA TYR A 80 11.75 18.35 -1.27
C TYR A 80 13.05 19.11 -1.55
N ASN A 81 13.27 19.49 -2.82
CA ASN A 81 14.49 20.14 -3.26
C ASN A 81 14.38 21.66 -3.05
N GLU A 82 15.13 22.20 -2.09
CA GLU A 82 15.10 23.63 -1.74
C GLU A 82 15.41 24.54 -2.95
N LYS A 83 16.33 24.14 -3.83
CA LYS A 83 16.66 24.92 -5.05
C LYS A 83 15.53 24.91 -6.07
N ALA A 84 14.82 23.80 -6.23
CA ALA A 84 13.65 23.71 -7.11
C ALA A 84 12.53 24.63 -6.62
N HIS A 85 12.27 24.63 -5.31
CA HIS A 85 11.33 25.56 -4.70
C HIS A 85 11.76 27.03 -4.85
N SER A 86 13.06 27.33 -4.66
CA SER A 86 13.57 28.68 -4.91
C SER A 86 13.45 29.10 -6.37
N SER A 87 13.59 28.16 -7.31
CA SER A 87 13.36 28.39 -8.74
C SER A 87 11.91 28.78 -9.02
N PHE A 88 10.97 27.99 -8.51
CA PHE A 88 9.54 28.23 -8.73
C PHE A 88 9.06 29.51 -8.04
N LEU A 89 9.55 29.77 -6.82
CA LEU A 89 9.22 30.99 -6.09
C LEU A 89 9.80 32.23 -6.79
N ALA A 90 11.04 32.18 -7.28
CA ALA A 90 11.62 33.30 -8.03
C ALA A 90 10.85 33.57 -9.33
N TRP A 91 10.40 32.53 -10.03
CA TRP A 91 9.52 32.68 -11.19
C TRP A 91 8.23 33.42 -10.82
N LEU A 92 7.53 33.00 -9.76
CA LEU A 92 6.33 33.69 -9.27
C LEU A 92 6.57 35.13 -8.78
N LEU A 93 7.75 35.41 -8.24
CA LEU A 93 8.12 36.73 -7.74
C LEU A 93 8.50 37.70 -8.87
N ASP A 94 8.80 37.22 -10.07
CA ASP A 94 9.31 38.05 -11.15
C ASP A 94 8.16 38.73 -11.91
N PRO A 95 7.94 40.04 -11.77
CA PRO A 95 6.86 40.74 -12.46
C PRO A 95 6.94 40.66 -13.99
N GLN A 96 8.11 40.28 -14.54
CA GLN A 96 8.38 40.16 -15.98
C GLN A 96 8.29 38.71 -16.48
N ALA A 97 8.07 37.72 -15.60
CA ALA A 97 7.96 36.33 -15.99
C ALA A 97 6.60 35.99 -16.63
N ASP A 98 6.58 34.87 -17.34
CA ASP A 98 5.46 34.36 -18.15
C ASP A 98 4.38 33.62 -17.34
N HIS A 99 4.13 34.04 -16.10
CA HIS A 99 3.10 33.45 -15.23
C HIS A 99 1.75 34.18 -15.25
N ASP A 100 1.57 35.21 -16.09
CA ASP A 100 0.30 35.95 -16.25
C ASP A 100 -0.21 36.64 -14.97
N LEU A 101 0.68 36.91 -14.00
CA LEU A 101 0.33 37.59 -12.74
C LEU A 101 0.88 39.02 -12.64
N SER A 102 1.74 39.48 -13.56
CA SER A 102 2.42 40.78 -13.42
C SER A 102 3.06 40.88 -12.02
N ASP A 103 3.05 42.06 -11.41
CA ASP A 103 3.47 42.34 -10.06
C ASP A 103 2.58 41.78 -8.93
N ARG A 104 1.45 41.09 -9.23
CA ARG A 104 0.46 40.75 -8.19
C ARG A 104 1.01 39.83 -7.10
N PHE A 105 1.77 38.80 -7.48
CA PHE A 105 2.32 37.85 -6.52
C PHE A 105 3.39 38.51 -5.63
N VAL A 106 4.39 39.15 -6.22
CA VAL A 106 5.46 39.85 -5.48
C VAL A 106 4.91 40.97 -4.60
N LYS A 107 3.91 41.71 -5.07
CA LYS A 107 3.22 42.73 -4.26
C LYS A 107 2.54 42.13 -3.04
N LYS A 108 1.75 41.05 -3.19
CA LYS A 108 1.13 40.35 -2.05
C LYS A 108 2.17 39.79 -1.09
N PHE A 109 3.24 39.19 -1.61
CA PHE A 109 4.34 38.67 -0.81
C PHE A 109 5.01 39.77 0.02
N ILE A 110 5.44 40.87 -0.61
CA ILE A 110 6.11 41.99 0.08
C ILE A 110 5.17 42.63 1.10
N PHE A 111 3.89 42.86 0.80
CA PHE A 111 2.96 43.42 1.79
C PHE A 111 2.76 42.48 2.99
N GLN A 112 2.63 41.18 2.74
CA GLN A 112 2.49 40.21 3.82
C GLN A 112 3.74 40.17 4.70
N ALA A 113 4.92 40.24 4.09
CA ALA A 113 6.20 40.31 4.78
C ALA A 113 6.35 41.63 5.58
N ALA A 114 6.08 42.76 4.93
CA ALA A 114 6.18 44.09 5.51
C ALA A 114 5.22 44.31 6.69
N SER A 115 4.07 43.61 6.73
CA SER A 115 3.15 43.69 7.87
C SER A 115 3.75 43.15 9.18
N LYS A 116 4.87 42.43 9.13
CA LYS A 116 5.59 41.88 10.29
C LYS A 116 6.74 42.79 10.78
N VAL A 117 6.98 43.93 10.14
CA VAL A 117 7.98 44.92 10.56
C VAL A 117 7.30 46.24 10.95
N LYS A 118 7.92 47.00 11.86
CA LYS A 118 7.31 48.23 12.40
C LYS A 118 7.32 49.39 11.42
N GLU A 119 8.39 49.54 10.65
CA GLU A 119 8.59 50.69 9.77
C GLU A 119 9.27 50.24 8.47
N LEU A 120 8.51 50.24 7.36
CA LEU A 120 9.04 50.00 6.02
C LEU A 120 8.22 50.83 5.03
N ASN A 121 8.88 51.72 4.28
CA ASN A 121 8.19 52.60 3.35
C ASN A 121 8.17 51.99 1.95
N LEU A 122 7.03 51.41 1.57
CA LEU A 122 6.83 50.81 0.25
C LEU A 122 6.26 51.77 -0.80
N SER A 123 5.98 53.03 -0.44
CA SER A 123 5.21 53.98 -1.27
C SER A 123 5.87 54.29 -2.61
N ASN A 124 7.21 54.24 -2.65
CA ASN A 124 8.01 54.64 -3.81
C ASN A 124 8.50 53.43 -4.64
N ILE A 125 8.04 52.22 -4.32
CA ILE A 125 8.48 51.01 -5.01
C ILE A 125 7.58 50.77 -6.23
N ASP A 126 8.16 50.83 -7.43
CA ASP A 126 7.51 50.30 -8.61
C ASP A 126 7.69 48.78 -8.69
N PHE A 127 6.69 48.06 -8.20
CA PHE A 127 6.70 46.59 -8.17
C PHE A 127 6.86 45.94 -9.56
N ARG A 128 6.53 46.64 -10.66
CA ARG A 128 6.70 46.10 -12.02
C ARG A 128 8.14 46.14 -12.50
N SER A 129 8.96 47.02 -11.91
CA SER A 129 10.37 47.20 -12.25
C SER A 129 11.31 46.31 -11.44
N LEU A 130 10.78 45.56 -10.45
CA LEU A 130 11.58 44.70 -9.58
C LEU A 130 12.30 43.63 -10.39
N ARG A 131 13.51 43.31 -9.94
CA ARG A 131 14.39 42.28 -10.48
C ARG A 131 14.56 41.18 -9.46
N ILE A 132 14.44 39.94 -9.91
CA ILE A 132 14.60 38.74 -9.09
C ILE A 132 15.88 38.03 -9.49
N ASP A 133 16.80 37.89 -8.55
CA ASP A 133 18.03 37.12 -8.73
C ASP A 133 18.03 35.91 -7.79
N ARG A 134 18.79 34.87 -8.13
CA ARG A 134 18.93 33.66 -7.30
C ARG A 134 20.38 33.28 -7.10
N GLU A 135 20.65 32.53 -6.03
CA GLU A 135 21.98 31.99 -5.71
C GLU A 135 23.08 33.05 -5.71
N ILE A 136 22.79 34.24 -5.16
CA ILE A 136 23.72 35.37 -5.16
C ILE A 136 24.83 35.14 -4.14
N PRO A 137 26.11 35.13 -4.55
CA PRO A 137 27.21 35.02 -3.60
C PRO A 137 27.38 36.31 -2.78
N GLY A 138 27.53 36.16 -1.48
CA GLY A 138 28.10 37.16 -0.57
C GLY A 138 29.54 36.77 -0.17
N ASP A 139 30.12 37.48 0.79
CA ASP A 139 31.47 37.21 1.26
C ASP A 139 31.52 35.97 2.16
N GLU A 140 30.49 35.77 2.99
CA GLU A 140 30.41 34.65 3.94
C GLU A 140 29.33 33.61 3.59
N SER A 141 28.39 33.96 2.71
CA SER A 141 27.20 33.14 2.44
C SER A 141 26.75 33.20 0.97
N ARG A 142 25.70 32.43 0.65
CA ARG A 142 25.02 32.49 -0.65
C ARG A 142 23.53 32.66 -0.37
N LEU A 143 22.95 33.69 -0.95
CA LEU A 143 21.53 34.03 -0.84
C LEU A 143 20.70 33.23 -1.84
N ASP A 144 19.62 32.60 -1.37
CA ASP A 144 18.71 31.83 -2.23
C ASP A 144 17.97 32.69 -3.24
N ILE A 145 17.29 33.76 -2.79
CA ILE A 145 16.55 34.70 -3.66
C ILE A 145 16.77 36.14 -3.21
N ARG A 146 17.01 37.03 -4.18
CA ARG A 146 17.08 38.49 -4.00
C ARG A 146 15.99 39.16 -4.83
N ILE A 147 15.21 40.03 -4.21
CA ILE A 147 14.31 40.98 -4.88
C ILE A 147 14.92 42.36 -4.71
N ARG A 148 15.06 43.12 -5.79
CA ARG A 148 15.56 44.50 -5.72
C ARG A 148 14.93 45.38 -6.77
N ASP A 149 14.85 46.67 -6.51
CA ASP A 149 14.59 47.64 -7.57
C ASP A 149 15.91 48.04 -8.28
N PRO A 150 15.84 48.69 -9.45
CA PRO A 150 17.04 49.15 -10.15
C PRO A 150 17.75 50.35 -9.51
N SER A 151 17.09 51.08 -8.60
CA SER A 151 17.63 52.29 -7.97
C SER A 151 18.16 52.07 -6.54
N ASP A 152 18.28 50.82 -6.11
CA ASP A 152 18.70 50.43 -4.76
C ASP A 152 17.88 51.10 -3.64
N SER A 153 16.62 51.43 -3.93
CA SER A 153 15.66 51.97 -2.96
C SER A 153 15.01 50.87 -2.11
N PHE A 154 15.01 49.63 -2.60
CA PHE A 154 14.43 48.47 -1.98
C PHE A 154 15.23 47.20 -2.23
N LEU A 155 15.48 46.45 -1.16
CA LEU A 155 16.07 45.11 -1.17
C LEU A 155 15.24 44.18 -0.30
N CYS A 156 14.85 43.03 -0.84
CA CYS A 156 14.34 41.91 -0.07
C CYS A 156 15.21 40.67 -0.29
N VAL A 157 15.69 40.11 0.81
CA VAL A 157 16.56 38.93 0.90
C VAL A 157 15.72 37.79 1.42
N ILE A 158 15.66 36.66 0.70
CA ILE A 158 14.90 35.48 1.12
C ILE A 158 15.84 34.30 1.27
N GLU A 159 15.96 33.79 2.49
CA GLU A 159 16.54 32.47 2.78
C GLU A 159 15.41 31.44 2.79
N ASN A 160 15.53 30.39 1.99
CA ASN A 160 14.48 29.39 1.78
C ASN A 160 14.81 28.05 2.46
N LYS A 161 13.83 27.46 3.15
CA LYS A 161 13.97 26.18 3.84
C LYS A 161 12.74 25.30 3.67
N ILE A 162 12.95 24.07 3.20
CA ILE A 162 11.86 23.09 3.06
C ILE A 162 11.92 22.08 4.20
N PHE A 163 13.00 21.29 4.30
CA PHE A 163 13.15 20.25 5.34
C PHE A 163 14.23 20.58 6.37
N SER A 164 15.23 21.35 5.97
CA SER A 164 16.35 21.66 6.85
C SER A 164 16.00 22.82 7.79
N GLY A 165 16.53 22.75 9.01
CA GLY A 165 16.57 23.91 9.90
C GLY A 165 17.53 24.98 9.35
N GLU A 166 17.67 26.09 10.07
CA GLU A 166 18.72 27.04 9.73
C GLU A 166 20.11 26.38 9.83
N GLY A 167 20.94 26.61 8.81
CA GLY A 167 22.35 26.24 8.83
C GLY A 167 23.12 26.91 9.98
N VAL A 168 24.38 26.53 10.15
CA VAL A 168 25.24 27.16 11.17
C VAL A 168 25.44 28.62 10.81
N ASP A 169 24.94 29.52 11.67
CA ASP A 169 25.04 30.99 11.56
C ASP A 169 24.52 31.59 10.24
N GLN A 170 23.68 30.87 9.49
CA GLN A 170 23.32 31.23 8.11
C GLN A 170 22.68 32.62 8.00
N THR A 171 21.67 32.92 8.82
CA THR A 171 20.95 34.21 8.77
C THR A 171 21.82 35.37 9.24
N ASN A 172 22.75 35.14 10.16
CA ASN A 172 23.71 36.17 10.59
C ASN A 172 24.73 36.50 9.50
N ARG A 173 25.25 35.49 8.79
CA ARG A 173 26.14 35.69 7.64
C ARG A 173 25.46 36.48 6.52
N LEU A 174 24.24 36.09 6.16
CA LEU A 174 23.45 36.81 5.16
C LEU A 174 23.18 38.27 5.56
N TYR A 175 22.88 38.51 6.84
CA TYR A 175 22.69 39.88 7.32
C TYR A 175 23.99 40.70 7.20
N ARG A 176 25.15 40.14 7.55
CA ARG A 176 26.44 40.81 7.37
C ARG A 176 26.74 41.12 5.90
N ASP A 177 26.45 40.19 4.99
CA ASP A 177 26.73 40.34 3.55
C ASP A 177 25.84 41.39 2.87
N PHE A 178 24.55 41.46 3.25
CA PHE A 178 23.50 42.16 2.49
C PHE A 178 22.80 43.32 3.21
N HIS A 179 23.07 43.59 4.48
CA HIS A 179 22.53 44.78 5.17
C HIS A 179 23.23 46.06 4.72
N ASN A 180 22.52 47.20 4.76
CA ASN A 180 22.94 48.52 4.28
C ASN A 180 23.29 48.59 2.78
N ARG A 181 22.58 47.79 1.97
CA ARG A 181 22.66 47.77 0.51
C ARG A 181 21.51 48.52 -0.16
N ALA A 182 20.42 48.84 0.57
CA ALA A 182 19.31 49.63 0.06
C ALA A 182 18.66 50.52 1.14
N VAL A 183 17.84 51.49 0.72
CA VAL A 183 17.12 52.38 1.65
C VAL A 183 16.08 51.62 2.48
N ASN A 184 15.32 50.73 1.84
CA ASN A 184 14.33 49.88 2.49
C ASN A 184 14.77 48.42 2.36
N GLU A 185 14.96 47.75 3.49
CA GLU A 185 15.45 46.37 3.50
C GLU A 185 14.48 45.45 4.21
N LEU A 186 14.30 44.26 3.64
CA LEU A 186 13.47 43.21 4.19
C LEU A 186 14.24 41.90 4.16
N PHE A 187 14.45 41.29 5.32
CA PHE A 187 15.10 40.00 5.44
C PHE A 187 14.06 38.96 5.81
N VAL A 188 13.81 38.00 4.90
CA VAL A 188 12.80 36.97 5.05
C VAL A 188 13.47 35.61 5.22
N PHE A 189 13.10 34.92 6.29
CA PHE A 189 13.37 33.50 6.45
C PHE A 189 12.07 32.76 6.12
N LEU A 190 12.03 32.09 4.97
CA LEU A 190 10.87 31.32 4.52
C LEU A 190 11.08 29.85 4.87
N SER A 191 10.20 29.29 5.71
CA SER A 191 10.29 27.87 6.06
C SER A 191 8.97 27.12 5.94
N LEU A 192 9.04 25.80 5.83
CA LEU A 192 7.85 24.95 5.81
C LEU A 192 7.16 24.87 7.19
N ASN A 193 7.94 24.99 8.27
CA ASN A 193 7.51 24.76 9.65
C ASN A 193 7.59 26.04 10.50
N GLU A 194 6.50 26.38 11.18
CA GLU A 194 6.42 27.51 12.13
C GLU A 194 7.46 27.45 13.27
N ASN A 195 7.96 26.26 13.60
CA ASN A 195 8.93 26.05 14.66
C ASN A 195 10.39 26.24 14.18
N VAL A 196 10.63 26.28 12.88
CA VAL A 196 11.96 26.57 12.32
C VAL A 196 12.05 28.07 12.13
N LYS A 197 12.73 28.74 13.07
CA LYS A 197 12.87 30.20 13.13
C LYS A 197 14.31 30.64 12.79
N PRO A 198 14.49 31.87 12.28
CA PRO A 198 15.83 32.43 12.11
C PRO A 198 16.47 32.73 13.46
N LYS A 199 17.80 32.58 13.53
CA LYS A 199 18.64 32.99 14.67
C LYS A 199 18.85 34.49 14.69
N ASN A 200 18.96 35.14 13.52
CA ASN A 200 19.07 36.59 13.43
C ASN A 200 17.69 37.25 13.58
N SER A 201 17.55 38.13 14.57
CA SER A 201 16.27 38.80 14.88
C SER A 201 15.81 39.81 13.82
N ASN A 202 16.69 40.23 12.89
CA ASN A 202 16.32 41.10 11.78
C ASN A 202 15.61 40.35 10.65
N PHE A 203 15.70 39.01 10.62
CA PHE A 203 14.93 38.19 9.70
C PHE A 203 13.51 38.01 10.24
N ILE A 204 12.52 38.38 9.43
CA ILE A 204 11.14 38.00 9.68
C ILE A 204 10.91 36.57 9.22
N HIS A 205 10.10 35.86 9.99
CA HIS A 205 9.71 34.50 9.65
C HIS A 205 8.44 34.50 8.79
N MET A 206 8.51 33.87 7.63
CA MET A 206 7.35 33.53 6.81
C MET A 206 7.24 32.02 6.61
N THR A 207 6.04 31.54 6.36
CA THR A 207 5.77 30.12 6.14
C THR A 207 5.29 29.81 4.73
N TYR A 208 5.53 28.58 4.27
CA TYR A 208 4.94 28.11 3.01
C TYR A 208 3.40 28.05 3.02
N ARG A 209 2.76 28.06 4.19
CA ARG A 209 1.30 28.22 4.32
C ARG A 209 0.85 29.60 3.86
N GLU A 210 1.63 30.63 4.16
CA GLU A 210 1.42 31.99 3.68
C GLU A 210 1.59 32.08 2.16
N ILE A 211 2.65 31.45 1.62
CA ILE A 211 2.87 31.34 0.17
C ILE A 211 1.70 30.64 -0.53
N LEU A 212 1.25 29.50 0.00
CA LEU A 212 0.11 28.75 -0.53
C LEU A 212 -1.17 29.60 -0.55
N SER A 213 -1.41 30.41 0.47
CA SER A 213 -2.55 31.33 0.52
C SER A 213 -2.49 32.36 -0.63
N ILE A 214 -1.32 32.96 -0.86
CA ILE A 214 -1.11 33.90 -1.98
C ILE A 214 -1.35 33.20 -3.31
N VAL A 215 -0.73 32.04 -3.53
CA VAL A 215 -0.86 31.23 -4.75
C VAL A 215 -2.33 30.91 -5.05
N LYS A 216 -3.07 30.40 -4.07
CA LYS A 216 -4.50 30.06 -4.23
C LYS A 216 -5.37 31.27 -4.56
N SER A 217 -5.06 32.43 -3.98
CA SER A 217 -5.81 33.65 -4.25
C SER A 217 -5.67 34.08 -5.72
N LEU A 218 -4.46 33.95 -6.29
CA LEU A 218 -4.15 34.39 -7.64
C LEU A 218 -4.45 33.33 -8.72
N LEU A 219 -4.50 32.04 -8.36
CA LEU A 219 -4.84 30.96 -9.29
C LEU A 219 -6.22 31.14 -9.93
N LYS A 220 -7.16 31.76 -9.21
CA LYS A 220 -8.50 32.08 -9.74
C LYS A 220 -8.47 33.17 -10.80
N GLU A 221 -7.45 34.01 -10.79
CA GLU A 221 -7.29 35.19 -11.66
C GLU A 221 -6.41 34.90 -12.88
N THR A 222 -5.72 33.75 -12.92
CA THR A 222 -4.80 33.37 -14.01
C THR A 222 -5.61 32.89 -15.22
N MET A 223 -5.39 33.52 -16.38
CA MET A 223 -6.11 33.23 -17.62
C MET A 223 -5.28 32.36 -18.57
N ASN A 224 -3.96 32.54 -18.58
CA ASN A 224 -3.04 31.66 -19.31
C ASN A 224 -3.11 30.23 -18.75
N LEU A 225 -3.47 29.26 -19.60
CA LEU A 225 -3.66 27.87 -19.18
C LEU A 225 -2.37 27.20 -18.71
N ASP A 226 -1.25 27.42 -19.41
CA ASP A 226 0.03 26.79 -19.08
C ASP A 226 0.56 27.27 -17.72
N ALA A 227 0.53 28.59 -17.50
CA ALA A 227 0.85 29.18 -16.21
C ALA A 227 -0.10 28.68 -15.12
N LYS A 228 -1.40 28.64 -15.39
CA LYS A 228 -2.40 28.13 -14.44
C LYS A 228 -2.15 26.67 -14.06
N TYR A 229 -1.80 25.81 -15.02
CA TYR A 229 -1.44 24.43 -14.74
C TYR A 229 -0.20 24.34 -13.86
N LEU A 230 0.89 25.03 -14.21
CA LEU A 230 2.12 25.04 -13.41
C LEU A 230 1.86 25.54 -11.97
N ILE A 231 1.16 26.66 -11.83
CA ILE A 231 0.81 27.24 -10.52
C ILE A 231 -0.08 26.27 -9.73
N SER A 232 -1.03 25.59 -10.37
CA SER A 232 -1.87 24.60 -9.70
C SER A 232 -1.06 23.39 -9.22
N HIS A 233 -0.10 22.91 -10.02
CA HIS A 233 0.79 21.82 -9.63
C HIS A 233 1.68 22.20 -8.45
N TYR A 234 2.14 23.46 -8.42
CA TYR A 234 2.90 23.96 -7.28
C TYR A 234 2.03 24.09 -6.03
N ALA A 235 0.81 24.63 -6.14
CA ALA A 235 -0.14 24.72 -5.03
C ALA A 235 -0.42 23.35 -4.41
N ASN A 236 -0.71 22.34 -5.24
CA ASN A 236 -0.96 20.96 -4.80
C ASN A 236 0.28 20.36 -4.13
N THR A 237 1.49 20.66 -4.65
CA THR A 237 2.75 20.20 -4.04
C THR A 237 2.91 20.83 -2.66
N LEU A 238 2.70 22.15 -2.52
CA LEU A 238 2.75 22.85 -1.24
C LEU A 238 1.73 22.29 -0.23
N GLU A 239 0.48 22.06 -0.64
CA GLU A 239 -0.53 21.42 0.22
C GLU A 239 -0.03 20.10 0.78
N ARG A 240 0.48 19.23 -0.10
CA ARG A 240 0.97 17.90 0.28
C ARG A 240 2.16 17.95 1.23
N ILE A 241 3.07 18.91 1.09
CA ILE A 241 4.25 19.02 1.96
C ILE A 241 3.97 19.80 3.26
N ILE A 242 2.89 20.60 3.32
CA ILE A 242 2.44 21.32 4.52
C ILE A 242 1.55 20.45 5.41
N MET A 243 0.60 19.70 4.82
CA MET A 243 -0.30 18.78 5.54
C MET A 243 0.36 17.73 6.45
N PRO A 244 1.61 17.25 6.25
CA PRO A 244 2.26 16.30 7.13
C PRO A 244 2.60 16.87 8.51
N GLN A 245 2.47 18.18 8.74
CA GLN A 245 3.08 18.82 9.92
C GLN A 245 2.16 19.05 11.12
N ARG A 246 0.84 18.79 11.01
CA ARG A 246 -0.13 18.73 12.13
C ARG A 246 -1.45 18.12 11.67
N PHE A 247 -2.09 17.31 12.52
CA PHE A 247 -3.44 16.81 12.23
C PHE A 247 -4.45 17.96 12.29
N GLU A 248 -4.92 18.42 11.12
CA GLU A 248 -5.97 19.45 11.02
C GLU A 248 -7.36 18.83 10.83
N CYS A 249 -7.48 17.82 9.96
CA CYS A 249 -8.71 17.10 9.74
C CYS A 249 -8.46 15.73 9.10
N PHE A 250 -9.46 14.85 9.16
CA PHE A 250 -9.45 13.58 8.45
C PHE A 250 -9.48 13.79 6.93
N SER A 251 -8.58 13.11 6.22
CA SER A 251 -8.56 13.05 4.76
C SER A 251 -9.87 12.51 4.19
N GLU A 252 -10.17 12.79 2.92
CA GLU A 252 -11.32 12.20 2.23
C GLU A 252 -11.29 10.67 2.26
N ARG A 253 -10.10 10.06 2.17
CA ARG A 253 -9.92 8.59 2.32
C ARG A 253 -10.35 8.10 3.69
N THR A 254 -9.97 8.81 4.76
CA THR A 254 -10.40 8.45 6.12
C THR A 254 -11.91 8.65 6.31
N ARG A 255 -12.49 9.70 5.71
CA ARG A 255 -13.94 9.92 5.73
C ARG A 255 -14.69 8.81 5.01
N LEU A 256 -14.18 8.36 3.86
CA LEU A 256 -14.72 7.24 3.12
C LEU A 256 -14.64 5.95 3.94
N TYR A 257 -13.48 5.66 4.53
CA TYR A 257 -13.31 4.52 5.44
C TYR A 257 -14.37 4.53 6.54
N TYR A 258 -14.56 5.66 7.25
CA TYR A 258 -15.59 5.76 8.29
C TYR A 258 -17.01 5.58 7.76
N LYS A 259 -17.33 6.16 6.59
CA LYS A 259 -18.65 6.03 5.96
C LYS A 259 -19.01 4.57 5.67
N TYR A 260 -18.03 3.75 5.29
CA TYR A 260 -18.24 2.36 4.91
C TYR A 260 -17.67 1.34 5.90
N GLN A 261 -17.19 1.77 7.06
CA GLN A 261 -16.48 0.93 8.04
C GLN A 261 -17.27 -0.32 8.42
N LYS A 262 -18.58 -0.17 8.64
CA LYS A 262 -19.46 -1.29 9.00
C LYS A 262 -19.47 -2.38 7.93
N HIS A 263 -19.64 -2.00 6.67
CA HIS A 263 -19.66 -2.93 5.54
C HIS A 263 -18.29 -3.58 5.31
N ILE A 264 -17.21 -2.80 5.43
CA ILE A 264 -15.83 -3.33 5.36
C ILE A 264 -15.62 -4.38 6.45
N GLU A 265 -16.10 -4.12 7.66
CA GLU A 265 -16.00 -5.05 8.78
C GLU A 265 -16.85 -6.32 8.59
N GLU A 266 -18.03 -6.21 7.97
CA GLU A 266 -18.88 -7.36 7.61
C GLU A 266 -18.19 -8.26 6.59
N VAL A 267 -17.68 -7.69 5.49
CA VAL A 267 -16.91 -8.42 4.47
C VAL A 267 -15.64 -9.04 5.07
N ARG A 268 -14.93 -8.31 5.93
CA ARG A 268 -13.75 -8.81 6.65
C ARG A 268 -14.08 -10.01 7.52
N LYS A 269 -15.22 -9.99 8.22
CA LYS A 269 -15.70 -11.10 9.05
C LYS A 269 -16.06 -12.32 8.21
N ALA A 270 -16.76 -12.14 7.10
CA ALA A 270 -17.08 -13.24 6.17
C ALA A 270 -15.79 -13.88 5.66
N PHE A 271 -14.84 -13.07 5.17
CA PHE A 271 -13.52 -13.55 4.77
C PHE A 271 -12.79 -14.31 5.89
N ASP A 272 -12.82 -13.79 7.12
CA ASP A 272 -12.20 -14.46 8.28
C ASP A 272 -12.84 -15.82 8.60
N GLN A 273 -14.15 -15.96 8.39
CA GLN A 273 -14.89 -17.22 8.58
C GLN A 273 -14.52 -18.23 7.48
N ASP A 274 -14.59 -17.83 6.22
CA ASP A 274 -14.24 -18.69 5.08
C ASP A 274 -12.79 -19.14 5.15
N ARG A 275 -11.89 -18.22 5.50
CA ARG A 275 -10.46 -18.52 5.74
C ARG A 275 -10.30 -19.58 6.82
N LYS A 276 -11.03 -19.48 7.94
CA LYS A 276 -10.95 -20.47 9.02
C LYS A 276 -11.40 -21.85 8.55
N LEU A 277 -12.52 -21.89 7.83
CA LEU A 277 -13.12 -23.12 7.29
C LEU A 277 -12.24 -23.77 6.22
N LEU A 278 -11.64 -22.96 5.33
CA LEU A 278 -10.68 -23.43 4.33
C LEU A 278 -9.53 -24.17 5.00
N PHE A 279 -8.89 -23.55 5.99
CA PHE A 279 -7.76 -24.16 6.67
C PHE A 279 -8.15 -25.40 7.47
N SER A 280 -9.30 -25.43 8.17
CA SER A 280 -9.75 -26.65 8.86
C SER A 280 -10.04 -27.78 7.88
N THR A 281 -10.65 -27.47 6.73
CA THR A 281 -10.90 -28.45 5.66
C THR A 281 -9.58 -29.00 5.11
N LEU A 282 -8.59 -28.14 4.86
CA LEU A 282 -7.27 -28.59 4.42
C LEU A 282 -6.59 -29.48 5.46
N GLU A 283 -6.66 -29.15 6.75
CA GLU A 283 -6.08 -29.97 7.82
C GLU A 283 -6.70 -31.38 7.89
N GLU A 284 -8.03 -31.48 7.74
CA GLU A 284 -8.73 -32.76 7.71
C GLU A 284 -8.37 -33.58 6.46
N GLU A 285 -8.36 -32.94 5.30
CA GLU A 285 -8.11 -33.60 4.03
C GLU A 285 -6.65 -34.01 3.85
N VAL A 286 -5.69 -33.26 4.39
CA VAL A 286 -4.28 -33.66 4.44
C VAL A 286 -4.11 -34.96 5.22
N LYS A 287 -4.80 -35.11 6.36
CA LYS A 287 -4.74 -36.33 7.18
C LYS A 287 -5.32 -37.56 6.49
N ARG A 288 -6.15 -37.37 5.45
CA ARG A 288 -6.75 -38.44 4.64
C ARG A 288 -5.86 -38.85 3.46
N ARG A 289 -4.76 -38.13 3.18
CA ARG A 289 -3.92 -38.40 2.01
C ARG A 289 -3.17 -39.73 2.16
N PRO A 290 -2.94 -40.48 1.06
CA PRO A 290 -2.27 -41.78 1.13
C PRO A 290 -0.90 -41.74 1.82
N TRP A 291 -0.10 -40.69 1.56
CA TRP A 291 1.23 -40.52 2.14
C TRP A 291 1.22 -40.12 3.63
N TRP A 292 0.09 -39.71 4.19
CA TRP A 292 -0.06 -39.36 5.61
C TRP A 292 -0.06 -40.61 6.52
N ASN A 293 -0.48 -41.76 5.97
CA ASN A 293 -0.68 -43.01 6.74
C ASN A 293 0.62 -43.65 7.28
N ASP A 294 1.79 -43.15 6.89
CA ASP A 294 3.09 -43.65 7.34
C ASP A 294 3.43 -43.28 8.80
N LYS A 295 2.56 -42.53 9.50
CA LYS A 295 2.73 -42.05 10.90
C LYS A 295 4.01 -41.23 11.18
N THR A 296 4.77 -40.88 10.16
CA THR A 296 6.00 -40.08 10.26
C THR A 296 5.78 -38.59 10.04
N TRP A 297 4.62 -38.23 9.49
CA TRP A 297 4.26 -36.85 9.19
C TRP A 297 3.61 -36.15 10.39
N LYS A 298 3.96 -34.89 10.54
CA LYS A 298 3.39 -33.96 11.51
C LYS A 298 2.90 -32.72 10.78
N MET A 299 1.93 -32.05 11.39
CA MET A 299 1.34 -30.84 10.86
C MET A 299 0.97 -29.91 12.01
N GLU A 300 1.19 -28.62 11.79
CA GLU A 300 0.81 -27.55 12.70
C GLU A 300 0.25 -26.37 11.89
N ARG A 301 -0.82 -25.77 12.41
CA ARG A 301 -1.40 -24.55 11.86
C ARG A 301 -0.99 -23.35 12.71
N THR A 302 -0.50 -22.31 12.05
CA THR A 302 -0.18 -21.02 12.66
C THR A 302 -0.73 -19.90 11.78
N GLY A 303 -1.79 -19.24 12.25
CA GLY A 303 -2.46 -18.17 11.52
C GLY A 303 -2.91 -18.61 10.13
N ASP A 304 -2.30 -18.00 9.11
CA ASP A 304 -2.58 -18.22 7.68
C ASP A 304 -1.62 -19.21 7.02
N SER A 305 -1.11 -20.15 7.83
CA SER A 305 -0.27 -21.20 7.31
C SER A 305 -0.47 -22.53 7.98
N ILE A 306 -0.28 -23.59 7.20
CA ILE A 306 -0.12 -24.95 7.67
C ILE A 306 1.31 -25.36 7.33
N THR A 307 2.03 -25.81 8.34
CA THR A 307 3.37 -26.38 8.21
C THR A 307 3.25 -27.91 8.32
N ILE A 308 3.86 -28.64 7.38
CA ILE A 308 3.83 -30.10 7.29
C ILE A 308 5.27 -30.60 7.18
N TRP A 309 5.65 -31.58 8.00
CA TRP A 309 7.03 -32.09 8.01
C TRP A 309 7.11 -33.54 8.47
N LYS A 310 8.28 -34.17 8.30
CA LYS A 310 8.64 -35.42 8.97
C LYS A 310 9.65 -35.14 10.07
N ASP A 311 9.65 -35.96 11.12
CA ASP A 311 10.73 -35.91 12.13
C ASP A 311 12.11 -36.15 11.52
N SER A 312 12.19 -37.01 10.49
CA SER A 312 13.43 -37.21 9.74
C SER A 312 13.93 -35.95 9.04
N TRP A 313 13.06 -34.96 8.79
CA TRP A 313 13.42 -33.72 8.11
C TRP A 313 14.05 -32.67 9.02
N TYR A 314 14.12 -32.95 10.32
CA TYR A 314 14.76 -32.14 11.33
C TYR A 314 16.02 -32.88 11.83
N PRO A 315 17.21 -32.60 11.28
CA PRO A 315 18.46 -33.13 11.83
C PRO A 315 18.79 -32.59 13.23
N THR A 316 18.23 -31.45 13.64
CA THR A 316 18.34 -30.90 15.01
C THR A 316 16.99 -30.34 15.47
N GLU A 317 16.84 -30.02 16.76
CA GLU A 317 15.59 -29.48 17.34
C GLU A 317 15.13 -28.14 16.75
N HIS A 318 16.03 -27.38 16.11
CA HIS A 318 15.76 -26.02 15.62
C HIS A 318 16.26 -25.78 14.20
N GLN A 319 16.50 -26.86 13.44
CA GLN A 319 16.92 -26.76 12.04
C GLN A 319 16.33 -27.92 11.27
N GLY A 320 15.48 -27.60 10.31
CA GLY A 320 14.83 -28.60 9.48
C GLY A 320 14.26 -28.05 8.20
N VAL A 321 13.70 -28.98 7.42
CA VAL A 321 12.95 -28.70 6.21
C VAL A 321 11.49 -29.05 6.44
N TYR A 322 10.60 -28.22 5.91
CA TYR A 322 9.15 -28.44 6.00
C TYR A 322 8.45 -27.92 4.75
N ILE A 323 7.24 -28.42 4.51
CA ILE A 323 6.31 -27.87 3.52
C ILE A 323 5.44 -26.84 4.23
N LYS A 324 5.33 -25.65 3.66
CA LYS A 324 4.45 -24.59 4.16
C LYS A 324 3.39 -24.28 3.12
N LEU A 325 2.14 -24.46 3.52
CA LEU A 325 0.93 -24.01 2.85
C LEU A 325 0.61 -22.62 3.39
N TYR A 326 0.46 -21.62 2.54
CA TYR A 326 0.26 -20.23 2.94
C TYR A 326 -0.77 -19.54 2.06
N LEU A 327 -1.74 -18.86 2.68
CA LEU A 327 -2.69 -18.01 1.96
C LEU A 327 -2.11 -16.60 1.81
N ASN A 328 -1.86 -16.18 0.58
CA ASN A 328 -1.53 -14.79 0.28
C ASN A 328 -2.84 -14.00 0.14
N THR A 329 -3.00 -12.97 0.96
CA THR A 329 -4.20 -12.13 0.96
C THR A 329 -4.06 -10.88 0.10
N SER A 330 -2.84 -10.50 -0.28
CA SER A 330 -2.58 -9.36 -1.16
C SER A 330 -2.69 -9.71 -2.65
N GLN A 331 -2.45 -10.98 -2.98
CA GLN A 331 -2.75 -11.57 -4.27
C GLN A 331 -3.48 -12.88 -3.97
N PRO A 332 -4.74 -13.07 -4.40
CA PRO A 332 -5.54 -14.24 -4.04
C PRO A 332 -4.90 -15.49 -4.62
N ALA A 333 -4.01 -16.09 -3.85
CA ALA A 333 -3.23 -17.24 -4.23
C ALA A 333 -2.84 -18.04 -3.00
N PHE A 334 -2.76 -19.34 -3.19
CA PHE A 334 -2.28 -20.27 -2.20
C PHE A 334 -0.88 -20.72 -2.59
N SER A 335 0.08 -20.43 -1.72
CA SER A 335 1.50 -20.68 -1.97
C SER A 335 1.92 -21.94 -1.22
N LEU A 336 2.58 -22.86 -1.92
CA LEU A 336 3.24 -24.02 -1.34
C LEU A 336 4.74 -23.80 -1.40
N PHE A 337 5.40 -23.90 -0.26
CA PHE A 337 6.84 -23.78 -0.14
C PHE A 337 7.45 -25.05 0.43
N ILE A 338 8.61 -25.46 -0.09
CA ILE A 338 9.56 -26.25 0.69
C ILE A 338 10.55 -25.25 1.28
N TYR A 339 10.55 -25.18 2.61
CA TYR A 339 11.28 -24.20 3.38
C TYR A 339 12.35 -24.87 4.22
N GLY A 340 13.55 -24.31 4.27
CA GLY A 340 14.60 -24.66 5.22
C GLY A 340 14.87 -23.51 6.17
N GLU A 341 14.90 -23.76 7.48
CA GLU A 341 15.04 -22.69 8.48
C GLU A 341 16.30 -21.83 8.25
N PRO A 342 16.19 -20.47 8.27
CA PRO A 342 17.30 -19.59 7.89
C PRO A 342 18.44 -19.72 8.90
N SER A 343 19.50 -20.42 8.51
CA SER A 343 20.66 -20.69 9.37
C SER A 343 21.81 -21.25 8.53
N GLU A 344 22.95 -21.56 9.16
CA GLU A 344 24.05 -22.28 8.52
C GLU A 344 23.59 -23.61 7.90
N PHE A 345 22.54 -24.23 8.47
CA PHE A 345 21.93 -25.45 7.95
C PHE A 345 21.37 -25.27 6.54
N SER A 346 20.55 -24.24 6.28
CA SER A 346 19.98 -24.01 4.95
C SER A 346 21.03 -23.66 3.91
N MET A 347 22.13 -23.00 4.32
CA MET A 347 23.28 -22.71 3.46
C MET A 347 24.05 -23.97 3.02
N LYS A 348 24.11 -25.01 3.86
CA LYS A 348 24.80 -26.27 3.54
C LYS A 348 23.88 -27.28 2.85
N LEU A 349 22.61 -27.35 3.26
CA LEU A 349 21.63 -28.26 2.66
C LEU A 349 21.20 -27.80 1.25
N GLY A 350 21.06 -26.49 1.03
CA GLY A 350 20.61 -25.94 -0.26
C GLY A 350 21.41 -26.46 -1.46
N PRO A 351 22.76 -26.39 -1.46
CA PRO A 351 23.59 -26.94 -2.53
C PRO A 351 23.45 -28.45 -2.73
N ILE A 352 23.27 -29.23 -1.65
CA ILE A 352 23.06 -30.68 -1.72
C ILE A 352 21.73 -30.98 -2.41
N LEU A 353 20.66 -30.30 -1.96
CA LEU A 353 19.33 -30.44 -2.54
C LEU A 353 19.34 -30.03 -4.01
N GLN A 354 19.88 -28.85 -4.36
CA GLN A 354 19.99 -28.38 -5.75
C GLN A 354 20.70 -29.42 -6.65
N LYS A 355 21.84 -29.96 -6.20
CA LYS A 355 22.61 -30.95 -6.97
C LYS A 355 21.84 -32.25 -7.22
N LEU A 356 21.08 -32.73 -6.23
CA LEU A 356 20.25 -33.92 -6.39
C LEU A 356 19.06 -33.63 -7.31
N LEU A 357 18.41 -32.46 -7.17
CA LEU A 357 17.32 -32.05 -8.04
C LEU A 357 17.76 -31.95 -9.51
N ASP A 358 18.93 -31.37 -9.79
CA ASP A 358 19.49 -31.25 -11.16
C ASP A 358 19.74 -32.60 -11.85
N ARG A 359 20.01 -33.65 -11.07
CA ARG A 359 20.25 -35.01 -11.58
C ARG A 359 18.97 -35.79 -11.82
N GLU A 360 17.92 -35.49 -11.08
CA GLU A 360 16.77 -36.37 -10.92
C GLU A 360 15.47 -35.81 -11.50
N LEU A 361 15.36 -34.48 -11.63
CA LEU A 361 14.14 -33.86 -12.14
C LEU A 361 14.12 -33.71 -13.66
N PRO A 362 13.04 -34.18 -14.32
CA PRO A 362 12.79 -33.85 -15.73
C PRO A 362 12.63 -32.34 -15.94
N LYS A 363 13.21 -31.78 -17.01
CA LYS A 363 13.10 -30.36 -17.39
C LYS A 363 11.66 -29.81 -17.48
N LYS A 364 10.66 -30.65 -17.74
CA LYS A 364 9.25 -30.24 -17.77
C LYS A 364 8.64 -29.95 -16.39
N LEU A 365 9.18 -30.53 -15.32
CA LEU A 365 8.70 -30.30 -13.95
C LEU A 365 9.22 -28.97 -13.40
N THR A 366 10.38 -28.49 -13.85
CA THR A 366 10.95 -27.19 -13.42
C THR A 366 10.17 -25.97 -13.91
N GLU A 367 9.27 -26.11 -14.90
CA GLU A 367 8.43 -25.01 -15.38
C GLU A 367 7.26 -24.69 -14.44
N ALA A 368 6.82 -25.67 -13.62
CA ALA A 368 5.69 -25.51 -12.70
C ALA A 368 6.08 -25.05 -11.29
N TYR A 369 7.38 -24.99 -10.99
CA TYR A 369 7.92 -24.65 -9.67
C TYR A 369 9.00 -23.59 -9.83
N THR A 370 8.98 -22.57 -8.98
CA THR A 370 10.13 -21.68 -8.83
C THR A 370 11.10 -22.31 -7.85
N ILE A 371 12.31 -22.60 -8.31
CA ILE A 371 13.37 -23.22 -7.51
C ILE A 371 14.49 -22.21 -7.31
N THR A 372 14.83 -21.89 -6.07
CA THR A 372 15.82 -20.86 -5.74
C THR A 372 16.74 -21.32 -4.62
N PHE A 373 18.04 -21.38 -4.92
CA PHE A 373 19.09 -21.66 -3.93
C PHE A 373 20.11 -20.53 -3.96
N GLN A 374 19.86 -19.51 -3.16
CA GLN A 374 20.77 -18.37 -2.97
C GLN A 374 21.16 -18.24 -1.50
N LYS A 375 22.34 -17.69 -1.23
CA LYS A 375 22.82 -17.46 0.14
C LYS A 375 21.82 -16.56 0.89
N GLY A 376 21.25 -17.06 1.99
CA GLY A 376 20.25 -16.36 2.78
C GLY A 376 18.79 -16.59 2.35
N VAL A 377 18.53 -17.39 1.31
CA VAL A 377 17.16 -17.77 0.91
C VAL A 377 16.78 -19.10 1.53
N SER A 378 15.71 -19.09 2.32
CA SER A 378 15.15 -20.25 3.02
C SER A 378 14.01 -20.94 2.26
N ARG A 379 13.49 -20.33 1.18
CA ARG A 379 12.43 -20.88 0.33
C ARG A 379 13.05 -21.57 -0.87
N PHE A 380 13.26 -22.87 -0.79
CA PHE A 380 13.96 -23.63 -1.82
C PHE A 380 13.10 -23.89 -3.05
N ILE A 381 11.84 -24.25 -2.83
CA ILE A 381 10.88 -24.59 -3.89
C ILE A 381 9.58 -23.87 -3.59
N ARG A 382 9.00 -23.23 -4.59
CA ARG A 382 7.74 -22.50 -4.50
C ARG A 382 6.81 -22.93 -5.62
N ARG A 383 5.53 -23.09 -5.30
CA ARG A 383 4.43 -23.19 -6.26
C ARG A 383 3.30 -22.27 -5.84
N GLU A 384 2.80 -21.49 -6.78
CA GLU A 384 1.62 -20.65 -6.60
C GLU A 384 0.40 -21.31 -7.21
N ILE A 385 -0.72 -21.22 -6.51
CA ILE A 385 -2.02 -21.71 -6.96
C ILE A 385 -2.97 -20.51 -6.89
N PRO A 386 -3.31 -19.90 -8.04
CA PRO A 386 -4.27 -18.81 -8.07
C PRO A 386 -5.60 -19.24 -7.47
N LEU A 387 -6.16 -18.41 -6.59
CA LEU A 387 -7.51 -18.52 -6.06
C LEU A 387 -8.40 -17.58 -6.86
N SER A 388 -9.51 -18.11 -7.35
CA SER A 388 -10.47 -17.41 -8.19
C SER A 388 -11.83 -17.51 -7.53
N LEU A 389 -12.44 -16.38 -7.21
CA LEU A 389 -13.75 -16.36 -6.53
C LEU A 389 -14.87 -17.11 -7.30
N ALA A 390 -14.67 -17.38 -8.60
CA ALA A 390 -15.61 -18.13 -9.44
C ALA A 390 -15.47 -19.67 -9.36
N GLU A 391 -14.34 -20.18 -8.85
CA GLU A 391 -14.02 -21.60 -8.87
C GLU A 391 -14.28 -22.26 -7.51
N ARG A 392 -14.95 -23.41 -7.49
CA ARG A 392 -15.30 -24.12 -6.24
C ARG A 392 -14.31 -25.24 -5.87
N ASP A 393 -13.31 -25.51 -6.71
CA ASP A 393 -12.41 -26.67 -6.59
C ASP A 393 -11.05 -26.36 -5.92
N HIS A 394 -10.92 -25.19 -5.28
CA HIS A 394 -9.66 -24.71 -4.72
C HIS A 394 -8.98 -25.70 -3.75
N VAL A 395 -9.77 -26.29 -2.84
CA VAL A 395 -9.28 -27.29 -1.88
C VAL A 395 -8.63 -28.45 -2.63
N GLN A 396 -9.31 -28.99 -3.65
CA GLN A 396 -8.82 -30.11 -4.43
C GLN A 396 -7.52 -29.75 -5.17
N ARG A 397 -7.46 -28.58 -5.83
CA ARG A 397 -6.25 -28.13 -6.55
C ARG A 397 -5.04 -27.90 -5.62
N ILE A 398 -5.28 -27.37 -4.42
CA ILE A 398 -4.24 -27.21 -3.39
C ILE A 398 -3.69 -28.56 -2.99
N LEU A 399 -4.57 -29.53 -2.72
CA LEU A 399 -4.20 -30.85 -2.25
C LEU A 399 -3.51 -31.68 -3.34
N GLU A 400 -3.98 -31.63 -4.60
CA GLU A 400 -3.28 -32.27 -5.73
C GLU A 400 -1.88 -31.69 -5.95
N SER A 401 -1.73 -30.37 -5.75
CA SER A 401 -0.42 -29.72 -5.84
C SER A 401 0.50 -30.12 -4.69
N LEU A 402 -0.05 -30.31 -3.48
CA LEU A 402 0.66 -30.83 -2.33
C LEU A 402 1.09 -32.28 -2.57
N ASP A 403 0.19 -33.15 -3.04
CA ASP A 403 0.47 -34.55 -3.37
C ASP A 403 1.63 -34.64 -4.37
N LYS A 404 1.56 -33.85 -5.44
CA LYS A 404 2.63 -33.79 -6.44
C LYS A 404 3.94 -33.28 -5.85
N MET A 405 3.90 -32.30 -4.94
CA MET A 405 5.10 -31.78 -4.27
C MET A 405 5.75 -32.84 -3.38
N VAL A 406 4.96 -33.58 -2.58
CA VAL A 406 5.45 -34.67 -1.73
C VAL A 406 6.03 -35.80 -2.58
N GLU A 407 5.34 -36.22 -3.63
CA GLU A 407 5.80 -37.28 -4.54
C GLU A 407 7.11 -36.90 -5.25
N THR A 408 7.18 -35.67 -5.76
CA THR A 408 8.32 -35.20 -6.56
C THR A 408 9.56 -34.96 -5.71
N PHE A 409 9.40 -34.32 -4.55
CA PHE A 409 10.56 -33.81 -3.78
C PHE A 409 10.83 -34.59 -2.49
N GLY A 410 9.86 -35.31 -1.94
CA GLY A 410 9.98 -35.94 -0.62
C GLY A 410 11.19 -36.87 -0.51
N LYS A 411 11.38 -37.78 -1.48
CA LYS A 411 12.52 -38.72 -1.49
C LYS A 411 13.87 -38.02 -1.68
N THR A 412 13.90 -36.91 -2.41
CA THR A 412 15.13 -36.13 -2.63
C THR A 412 15.48 -35.32 -1.39
N ILE A 413 14.49 -34.80 -0.65
CA ILE A 413 14.70 -34.18 0.68
C ILE A 413 15.23 -35.22 1.67
N ASP A 414 14.60 -36.40 1.76
CA ASP A 414 15.04 -37.48 2.66
C ASP A 414 16.55 -37.80 2.44
N ARG A 415 16.98 -37.97 1.19
CA ARG A 415 18.39 -38.23 0.85
C ARG A 415 19.31 -37.03 1.08
N SER A 416 18.85 -35.81 0.80
CA SER A 416 19.63 -34.60 1.05
C SER A 416 19.99 -34.47 2.53
N ILE A 417 19.07 -34.85 3.42
CA ILE A 417 19.27 -34.79 4.86
C ILE A 417 20.20 -35.91 5.34
N GLU A 418 20.11 -37.11 4.75
CA GLU A 418 21.07 -38.19 5.01
C GLU A 418 22.49 -37.80 4.58
N GLU A 419 22.67 -37.21 3.39
CA GLU A 419 23.96 -36.71 2.92
C GLU A 419 24.50 -35.60 3.82
N PHE A 420 23.63 -34.67 4.23
CA PHE A 420 23.99 -33.59 5.15
C PHE A 420 24.50 -34.14 6.51
N ARG A 421 23.80 -35.13 7.09
CA ARG A 421 24.22 -35.79 8.34
C ARG A 421 25.59 -36.46 8.20
N ARG A 422 25.86 -37.14 7.07
CA ARG A 422 27.17 -37.76 6.79
C ARG A 422 28.28 -36.72 6.67
N SER A 423 28.02 -35.58 6.02
CA SER A 423 29.01 -34.51 5.85
C SER A 423 29.31 -33.72 7.12
N SER A 424 28.43 -33.77 8.13
CA SER A 424 28.59 -33.06 9.41
C SER A 424 29.23 -33.90 10.52
N LEU A 425 29.43 -35.20 10.27
CA LEU A 425 30.10 -36.15 11.16
C LEU A 425 31.61 -36.32 10.84
N VAL A 426 32.09 -35.64 9.80
CA VAL A 426 33.49 -35.51 9.38
C VAL A 426 33.94 -34.09 9.68
#